data_AF-A0A3N5IZ88-F1
#
_entry.id   AF-A0A3N5IZ88-F1
#
_cell.length_a   1.000
_cell.length_b   1.000
_cell.length_c   1.000
_cell.angle_alpha   90.00
_cell.angle_beta   90.00
_cell.angle_gamma   90.00
#
_symmetry.space_group_name_H-M   'P 1'
#
loop_
_entity.id
_entity.type
_entity.pdbx_description
1 polymer ?
#
loop_
_entity_poly.entity_id
_entity_poly.type
_entity_poly.pdbx_seq_one_letter_code
_entity_poly.pdbx_strand_id
1 'polypeptide(L)'
;CAMAIVAALSGQEMPEPSYVNTCYSLVGPEYGISIAAVYRVGESGIMAVEGAGGVSPTDAPESFRRDEARYAVGWYQSITADIWG
;
A
#
# COMPACT_ATOMS: atom_id res chain seq x y z
N CYS A 1 13.26 2.89 5.93
CA CYS A 1 14.46 2.39 6.65
C CYS A 1 15.75 2.59 5.87
N ALA A 2 15.90 2.04 4.66
CA ALA A 2 17.15 2.16 3.88
C ALA A 2 17.69 3.60 3.77
N MET A 3 16.84 4.56 3.39
CA MET A 3 17.23 5.98 3.30
C MET A 3 17.70 6.59 4.63
N ALA A 4 17.09 6.19 5.75
CA ALA A 4 17.51 6.69 7.07
C ALA A 4 18.91 6.18 7.44
N ILE A 5 19.24 4.94 7.08
CA ILE A 5 20.59 4.38 7.29
C ILE A 5 21.62 5.16 6.46
N VAL A 6 21.31 5.42 5.19
CA VAL A 6 22.19 6.21 4.31
C VAL A 6 22.41 7.62 4.85
N ALA A 7 21.34 8.31 5.28
CA ALA A 7 21.43 9.65 5.84
C ALA A 7 22.29 9.67 7.11
N ALA A 8 22.07 8.72 8.03
CA ALA A 8 22.86 8.60 9.27
C ALA A 8 24.35 8.38 8.99
N LEU A 9 24.69 7.49 8.07
CA LEU A 9 26.08 7.19 7.71
C LEU A 9 26.76 8.35 6.96
N SER A 10 25.98 9.14 6.22
CA SER A 10 26.48 10.24 5.40
C SER A 10 26.44 11.60 6.11
N GLY A 11 25.95 11.66 7.36
CA GLY A 11 25.76 12.91 8.09
C GLY A 11 24.73 13.85 7.46
N GLN A 12 23.79 13.32 6.68
CA GLN A 12 22.71 14.09 6.06
C GLN A 12 21.49 14.17 6.97
N GLU A 13 20.65 15.17 6.73
CA GLU A 13 19.36 15.29 7.40
C GLU A 13 18.47 14.08 7.09
N MET A 14 17.76 13.60 8.10
CA MET A 14 16.83 12.48 7.95
C MET A 14 15.62 12.93 7.12
N PRO A 15 15.27 12.21 6.03
CA PRO A 15 14.09 12.56 5.24
C PRO A 15 12.81 12.28 6.03
N GLU A 16 11.79 13.10 5.82
CA GLU A 16 10.45 12.83 6.34
C GLU A 16 9.88 11.57 5.65
N PRO A 17 9.51 10.51 6.40
CA PRO A 17 9.05 9.28 5.80
C PRO A 17 7.57 9.35 5.38
N SER A 18 7.25 8.61 4.33
CA SER A 18 5.87 8.27 3.95
C SER A 18 5.76 6.77 3.79
N TYR A 19 4.64 6.20 4.25
CA TYR A 19 4.38 4.77 4.16
C TYR A 19 3.04 4.53 3.47
N VAL A 20 2.91 3.38 2.82
CA VAL A 20 1.69 2.96 2.15
C VAL A 20 1.45 1.47 2.40
N ASN A 21 0.18 1.08 2.44
CA ASN A 21 -0.24 -0.31 2.47
C ASN A 21 -1.42 -0.51 1.53
N THR A 22 -1.45 -1.66 0.87
CA THR A 22 -2.66 -2.20 0.27
C THR A 22 -2.64 -3.71 0.45
N CYS A 23 -3.69 -4.26 1.04
CA CYS A 23 -3.89 -5.70 1.15
C CYS A 23 -5.06 -6.09 0.25
N TYR A 24 -4.77 -6.88 -0.78
CA TYR A 24 -5.79 -7.49 -1.63
C TYR A 24 -6.22 -8.85 -1.07
N SER A 25 -7.49 -9.20 -1.25
CA SER A 25 -8.04 -10.53 -1.01
C SER A 25 -8.79 -11.01 -2.24
N LEU A 26 -8.44 -12.17 -2.76
CA LEU A 26 -9.20 -12.86 -3.80
C LEU A 26 -10.24 -13.75 -3.13
N VAL A 27 -11.50 -13.32 -3.17
CA VAL A 27 -12.65 -14.11 -2.69
C VAL A 27 -12.97 -15.24 -3.66
N GLY A 28 -12.76 -14.99 -4.95
CA GLY A 28 -12.81 -15.96 -6.03
C GLY A 28 -11.90 -15.54 -7.19
N PRO A 29 -11.79 -16.36 -8.26
CA PRO A 29 -10.85 -16.10 -9.36
C PRO A 29 -11.01 -14.73 -10.04
N GLU A 30 -12.25 -14.22 -10.11
CA GLU A 30 -12.57 -12.91 -10.69
C GLU A 30 -13.25 -11.96 -9.69
N TYR A 31 -13.13 -12.23 -8.38
CA TYR A 31 -13.71 -11.40 -7.34
C TYR A 31 -12.65 -11.00 -6.32
N GLY A 32 -12.12 -9.79 -6.46
CA GLY A 32 -11.19 -9.17 -5.54
C GLY A 32 -11.85 -8.14 -4.63
N ILE A 33 -11.28 -7.97 -3.44
CA ILE A 33 -11.50 -6.84 -2.54
C ILE A 33 -10.15 -6.35 -2.02
N SER A 34 -10.10 -5.14 -1.50
CA SER A 34 -8.90 -4.52 -0.97
C SER A 34 -9.18 -3.63 0.23
N ILE A 35 -8.12 -3.42 1.01
CA ILE A 35 -8.00 -2.32 1.97
C ILE A 35 -6.70 -1.58 1.67
N ALA A 36 -6.74 -0.26 1.66
CA ALA A 36 -5.57 0.59 1.40
C ALA A 36 -5.47 1.73 2.41
N ALA A 37 -4.25 2.17 2.68
CA ALA A 37 -3.98 3.33 3.51
C ALA A 37 -2.62 3.97 3.18
N VAL A 38 -2.57 5.29 3.32
CA VAL A 38 -1.34 6.10 3.31
C VAL A 38 -1.08 6.55 4.73
N TYR A 39 0.17 6.52 5.17
CA TYR A 39 0.58 6.91 6.52
C TYR A 39 1.68 7.97 6.53
N ARG A 40 1.64 8.80 7.56
CA ARG A 40 2.65 9.83 7.90
C ARG A 40 3.01 9.70 9.38
N VAL A 41 4.16 10.23 9.76
CA VAL A 41 4.52 10.36 11.18
C VAL A 41 3.84 11.62 11.72
N GLY A 42 3.07 11.48 12.79
CA GLY A 42 2.49 12.59 13.54
C GLY A 42 2.75 12.46 15.03
N GLU A 43 1.98 13.21 15.83
CA GLU A 43 2.24 13.39 17.27
C GLU A 43 2.25 12.08 18.07
N SER A 44 1.41 11.11 17.68
CA SER A 44 1.27 9.82 18.37
C SER A 44 1.96 8.65 17.65
N GLY A 45 2.83 8.93 16.68
CA GLY A 45 3.56 7.92 15.90
C GLY A 45 3.11 7.85 14.44
N ILE A 46 3.05 6.64 13.86
CA ILE A 46 2.62 6.45 12.46
C ILE A 46 1.09 6.47 12.41
N MET A 47 0.54 7.46 11.71
CA MET A 47 -0.91 7.68 11.61
C MET A 47 -1.37 7.62 10.16
N ALA A 48 -2.59 7.12 9.94
CA ALA A 48 -3.21 7.15 8.63
C ALA A 48 -3.56 8.59 8.23
N VAL A 49 -3.31 8.93 6.97
CA VAL A 49 -3.72 10.21 6.39
C VAL A 49 -5.24 10.15 6.13
N GLU A 50 -5.97 11.08 6.73
CA GLU A 50 -7.43 11.15 6.60
C GLU A 50 -7.86 11.25 5.13
N GLY A 51 -8.81 10.41 4.72
CA GLY A 51 -9.33 10.36 3.34
C GLY A 51 -8.42 9.70 2.29
N ALA A 52 -7.19 9.30 2.63
CA ALA A 52 -6.24 8.73 1.67
C ALA A 52 -6.34 7.20 1.49
N GLY A 53 -7.28 6.55 2.18
CA GLY A 53 -7.42 5.09 2.20
C GLY A 53 -8.87 4.65 2.30
N GLY A 54 -9.07 3.37 2.61
CA GLY A 54 -10.39 2.77 2.77
C GLY A 54 -10.42 1.30 2.39
N VAL A 55 -11.60 0.71 2.49
CA VAL A 55 -11.92 -0.62 1.97
C VAL A 55 -12.71 -0.48 0.69
N SER A 56 -12.71 -1.51 -0.14
CA SER A 56 -13.59 -1.55 -1.32
C SER A 56 -15.04 -1.28 -0.92
N PRO A 57 -15.78 -0.40 -1.63
CA PRO A 57 -17.18 -0.10 -1.31
C PRO A 57 -18.02 -1.37 -1.35
N THR A 58 -18.97 -1.55 -0.43
CA THR A 58 -19.80 -2.77 -0.35
C THR A 58 -20.71 -2.95 -1.57
N ASP A 59 -21.19 -1.85 -2.14
CA ASP A 59 -22.09 -1.75 -3.28
C ASP A 59 -21.37 -1.61 -4.64
N ALA A 60 -20.05 -1.82 -4.67
CA ALA A 60 -19.28 -1.74 -5.91
C ALA A 60 -19.78 -2.77 -6.95
N PRO A 61 -19.85 -2.40 -8.24
CA PRO A 61 -20.33 -3.29 -9.29
C PRO A 61 -19.38 -4.47 -9.53
N GLU A 62 -19.87 -5.54 -10.15
CA GLU A 62 -19.07 -6.73 -10.47
C GLU A 62 -17.80 -6.42 -11.28
N SER A 63 -17.86 -5.43 -12.18
CA SER A 63 -16.69 -4.98 -12.92
C SER A 63 -15.57 -4.49 -12.00
N PHE A 64 -15.91 -3.79 -10.92
CA PHE A 64 -14.93 -3.33 -9.92
C PHE A 64 -14.25 -4.52 -9.24
N ARG A 65 -15.02 -5.54 -8.87
CA ARG A 65 -14.48 -6.77 -8.23
C ARG A 65 -13.54 -7.52 -9.15
N ARG A 66 -13.87 -7.60 -10.44
CA ARG A 66 -13.02 -8.24 -11.45
C ARG A 66 -11.74 -7.45 -11.69
N ASP A 67 -11.81 -6.12 -11.67
CA ASP A 67 -10.63 -5.29 -11.78
C ASP A 67 -9.75 -5.41 -10.53
N GLU A 68 -10.32 -5.44 -9.32
CA GLU A 68 -9.57 -5.71 -8.08
C GLU A 68 -8.90 -7.10 -8.10
N ALA A 69 -9.53 -8.11 -8.68
CA ALA A 69 -8.92 -9.43 -8.84
C ALA A 69 -7.68 -9.38 -9.75
N ARG A 70 -7.77 -8.64 -10.87
CA ARG A 70 -6.63 -8.42 -11.78
C ARG A 70 -5.53 -7.60 -11.10
N TYR A 71 -5.89 -6.55 -10.37
CA TYR A 71 -4.93 -5.72 -9.64
C TYR A 71 -4.22 -6.50 -8.55
N ALA A 72 -4.88 -7.43 -7.87
CA ALA A 72 -4.24 -8.29 -6.87
C ALA A 72 -3.09 -9.12 -7.48
N VAL A 73 -3.30 -9.71 -8.65
CA VAL A 73 -2.26 -10.47 -9.38
C VAL A 73 -1.13 -9.54 -9.84
N GLY A 74 -1.48 -8.39 -10.41
CA GLY A 74 -0.50 -7.39 -10.84
C GLY A 74 0.33 -6.84 -9.67
N TRP A 75 -0.30 -6.59 -8.52
CA TRP A 75 0.36 -6.17 -7.29
C TRP A 75 1.37 -7.22 -6.82
N TYR A 76 0.97 -8.49 -6.78
CA TYR A 76 1.87 -9.57 -6.38
C TYR A 76 3.10 -9.62 -7.29
N GLN A 77 2.90 -9.66 -8.62
CA GLN A 77 4.01 -9.67 -9.58
C GLN A 77 4.93 -8.45 -9.43
N SER A 78 4.35 -7.27 -9.23
CA SER A 78 5.09 -6.02 -9.15
C SER A 78 5.89 -5.93 -7.85
N ILE A 79 5.28 -6.25 -6.70
CA ILE A 79 5.95 -6.16 -5.40
C ILE A 79 7.02 -7.25 -5.25
N THR A 80 6.82 -8.44 -5.82
CA THR A 80 7.86 -9.47 -5.82
C THR A 80 9.07 -9.03 -6.64
N ALA A 81 8.84 -8.45 -7.83
CA ALA A 81 9.93 -7.95 -8.67
C ALA A 81 10.65 -6.74 -8.03
N ASP A 82 9.93 -5.84 -7.35
CA ASP A 82 10.53 -4.69 -6.65
C ASP A 82 11.45 -5.13 -5.50
N ILE A 83 11.04 -6.15 -4.74
CA ILE A 83 11.81 -6.64 -3.59
C ILE A 83 13.00 -7.51 -4.03
N TRP A 84 12.83 -8.35 -5.06
CA TRP A 84 13.79 -9.43 -5.37
C TRP A 84 14.42 -9.38 -6.77
N GLY A 85 13.94 -8.53 -7.68
CA GLY A 85 14.31 -8.55 -9.11
C GLY A 85 13.64 -9.65 -9.91
#